data_AF-A0A4R4YPW1-F1
#
_entry.id   AF-A0A4R4YPW1-F1
#
_cell.length_a   1.000
_cell.length_b   1.000
_cell.length_c   1.000
_cell.angle_alpha   90.00
_cell.angle_beta   90.00
_cell.angle_gamma   90.00
#
_symmetry.space_group_name_H-M   'P 1'
#
loop_
_entity.id
_entity.type
_entity.pdbx_description
1 polymer ?
#
loop_
_entity_poly.entity_id
_entity_poly.type
_entity_poly.pdbx_seq_one_letter_code
_entity_poly.pdbx_strand_id
1 'polypeptide(L)'
;MTASELAGTAMPPPAPAAASAPRRTAVVGLFVLLLVSLAARTCFAFWEPPFDGTVRYDDVRALGGAYWQMNLYLGGPGYAISWVATAIFIVMLAHGRGRALNLIGALLSGAGGILFALTITAEALPFAFAADPMVLPESEGRELFDILNAHLGLLVPAIVGTQIAISAGVLTALIGTLLSKAMPRWLSIAGIVYVIMFVALPAETSGPVAAAIAYLLQVTLVAAIGWFGLRAALGRR
;
A
#
# COMPACT_ATOMS: atom_id res chain seq x y z
N MET A 1 26.48 -70.26 -24.58
CA MET A 1 27.43 -69.14 -24.74
C MET A 1 26.91 -68.26 -25.86
N THR A 2 26.57 -66.98 -25.73
CA THR A 2 26.46 -66.03 -24.60
C THR A 2 25.50 -64.94 -25.07
N ALA A 3 24.39 -64.76 -24.36
CA ALA A 3 23.50 -63.61 -24.54
C ALA A 3 24.24 -62.37 -24.02
N SER A 4 24.63 -61.49 -24.93
CA SER A 4 25.35 -60.27 -24.60
C SER A 4 24.43 -59.33 -23.82
N GLU A 5 24.83 -59.03 -22.60
CA GLU A 5 24.23 -58.08 -21.68
C GLU A 5 24.14 -56.69 -22.33
N LEU A 6 22.95 -56.30 -22.79
CA LEU A 6 22.61 -54.89 -22.99
C LEU A 6 22.30 -54.31 -21.61
N ALA A 7 23.35 -53.89 -20.92
CA ALA A 7 23.25 -53.09 -19.71
C ALA A 7 22.46 -51.82 -20.05
N GLY A 8 21.19 -51.80 -19.62
CA GLY A 8 20.34 -50.63 -19.69
C GLY A 8 21.02 -49.49 -18.95
N THR A 9 21.48 -48.48 -19.69
CA THR A 9 21.84 -47.18 -19.15
C THR A 9 20.62 -46.61 -18.45
N ALA A 10 20.53 -46.82 -17.14
CA ALA A 10 19.57 -46.15 -16.28
C ALA A 10 19.87 -44.66 -16.37
N MET A 11 19.00 -43.90 -17.06
CA MET A 11 19.08 -42.45 -17.02
C MET A 11 18.95 -42.01 -15.56
N PRO A 12 19.88 -41.18 -15.03
CA PRO A 12 19.71 -40.61 -13.71
C PRO A 12 18.40 -39.82 -13.68
N PRO A 13 17.64 -39.88 -12.57
CA PRO A 13 16.41 -39.12 -12.45
C PRO A 13 16.71 -37.63 -12.69
N PRO A 14 15.85 -36.92 -13.44
CA PRO A 14 16.07 -35.51 -13.71
C PRO A 14 16.23 -34.78 -12.38
N ALA A 15 17.35 -34.05 -12.24
CA ALA A 15 17.61 -33.26 -11.05
C ALA A 15 16.40 -32.37 -10.76
N PRO A 16 15.93 -32.29 -9.50
CA PRO A 16 14.77 -31.47 -9.16
C PRO A 16 15.04 -30.04 -9.65
N ALA A 17 14.17 -29.56 -10.54
CA ALA A 17 14.30 -28.26 -11.17
C ALA A 17 14.50 -27.22 -10.06
N ALA A 18 15.69 -26.64 -10.01
CA ALA A 18 16.01 -25.57 -9.09
C ALA A 18 15.05 -24.42 -9.40
N ALA A 19 13.95 -24.33 -8.67
CA ALA A 19 13.13 -23.13 -8.65
C ALA A 19 14.09 -21.97 -8.38
N SER A 20 14.31 -21.17 -9.42
CA SER A 20 15.58 -20.48 -9.62
C SER A 20 15.87 -19.53 -8.45
N ALA A 21 17.04 -19.65 -7.83
CA ALA A 21 17.53 -18.72 -6.81
C ALA A 21 17.14 -17.24 -7.04
N PRO A 22 17.18 -16.69 -8.28
CA PRO A 22 16.67 -15.34 -8.57
C PRO A 22 15.21 -15.09 -8.20
N ARG A 23 14.29 -16.04 -8.38
CA ARG A 23 12.87 -15.88 -8.00
C ARG A 23 12.73 -15.71 -6.49
N ARG A 24 13.45 -16.51 -5.71
CA ARG A 24 13.42 -16.41 -4.23
C ARG A 24 13.92 -15.03 -3.78
N THR A 25 15.05 -14.60 -4.31
CA THR A 25 15.63 -13.28 -4.00
C THR A 25 14.68 -12.15 -4.37
N ALA A 26 14.03 -12.21 -5.55
CA ALA A 26 13.08 -11.18 -5.97
C ALA A 26 11.87 -11.06 -5.04
N VAL A 27 11.26 -12.18 -4.63
CA VAL A 27 10.09 -12.15 -3.73
C VAL A 27 10.47 -11.67 -2.33
N VAL A 28 11.63 -12.07 -1.81
CA VAL A 28 12.14 -11.56 -0.53
C VAL A 28 12.43 -10.06 -0.63
N GLY A 29 13.09 -9.61 -1.71
CA GLY A 29 13.34 -8.20 -1.98
C GLY A 29 12.05 -7.38 -2.04
N LEU A 30 11.01 -7.89 -2.70
CA LEU A 30 9.69 -7.26 -2.73
C LEU A 30 9.06 -7.15 -1.34
N PHE A 31 9.21 -8.17 -0.49
CA PHE A 31 8.69 -8.13 0.88
C PHE A 31 9.44 -7.11 1.73
N VAL A 32 10.77 -7.06 1.63
CA VAL A 32 11.59 -6.03 2.31
C VAL A 32 11.18 -4.64 1.84
N LEU A 33 11.00 -4.45 0.53
CA LEU A 33 10.53 -3.20 -0.05
C LEU A 33 9.15 -2.79 0.49
N LEU A 34 8.22 -3.74 0.63
CA LEU A 34 6.94 -3.49 1.28
C LEU A 34 7.15 -2.99 2.72
N LEU A 35 7.96 -3.68 3.53
CA LEU A 35 8.19 -3.26 4.93
C LEU A 35 8.83 -1.87 5.02
N VAL A 36 9.82 -1.58 4.19
CA VAL A 36 10.46 -0.25 4.12
C VAL A 36 9.45 0.81 3.70
N SER A 37 8.61 0.55 2.71
CA SER A 37 7.58 1.49 2.26
C SER A 37 6.50 1.74 3.33
N LEU A 38 6.13 0.70 4.11
CA LEU A 38 5.21 0.83 5.23
C LEU A 38 5.82 1.67 6.36
N ALA A 39 7.10 1.47 6.67
CA ALA A 39 7.82 2.29 7.62
C ALA A 39 7.89 3.75 7.16
N ALA A 40 8.28 3.99 5.91
CA ALA A 40 8.33 5.31 5.28
C ALA A 40 6.98 6.04 5.35
N ARG A 41 5.90 5.36 4.93
CA ARG A 41 4.53 5.88 4.98
C ARG A 41 4.10 6.21 6.41
N THR A 42 4.46 5.35 7.38
CA THR A 42 4.16 5.56 8.80
C THR A 42 4.92 6.75 9.38
N CYS A 43 6.22 6.87 9.09
CA CYS A 43 7.01 8.03 9.47
C CYS A 43 6.43 9.30 8.87
N PHE A 44 6.08 9.29 7.58
CA PHE A 44 5.43 10.41 6.92
C PHE A 44 4.10 10.80 7.59
N ALA A 45 3.21 9.83 7.84
CA ALA A 45 1.90 10.08 8.45
C ALA A 45 1.95 10.67 9.86
N PHE A 46 3.01 10.39 10.63
CA PHE A 46 3.21 10.97 11.97
C PHE A 46 4.08 12.24 11.96
N TRP A 47 4.79 12.49 10.87
CA TRP A 47 5.61 13.68 10.68
C TRP A 47 4.79 14.84 10.12
N GLU A 48 3.84 14.55 9.23
CA GLU A 48 2.96 15.53 8.61
C GLU A 48 2.03 16.18 9.66
N PRO A 49 1.79 17.51 9.58
CA PRO A 49 0.82 18.16 10.44
C PRO A 49 -0.57 17.51 10.34
N PRO A 50 -1.32 17.39 11.45
CA PRO A 50 -2.66 16.80 11.41
C PRO A 50 -3.58 17.56 10.46
N PHE A 51 -4.21 16.84 9.54
CA PHE A 51 -5.20 17.40 8.63
C PHE A 51 -6.59 17.41 9.27
N ASP A 52 -7.15 18.59 9.47
CA ASP A 52 -8.49 18.82 10.03
C ASP A 52 -9.51 19.31 8.99
N GLY A 53 -9.19 19.15 7.70
CA GLY A 53 -9.97 19.69 6.59
C GLY A 53 -9.33 20.93 5.96
N THR A 54 -8.24 21.45 6.53
CA THR A 54 -7.49 22.58 6.00
C THR A 54 -5.98 22.36 6.09
N VAL A 55 -5.23 22.97 5.18
CA VAL A 55 -3.77 23.07 5.26
C VAL A 55 -3.41 24.45 5.78
N ARG A 56 -2.65 24.52 6.89
CA ARG A 56 -2.33 25.78 7.56
C ARG A 56 -0.97 26.32 7.09
N TYR A 57 -0.93 27.61 6.76
CA TYR A 57 0.28 28.29 6.28
C TYR A 57 1.44 28.15 7.26
N ASP A 58 1.19 28.42 8.55
CA ASP A 58 2.25 28.44 9.57
C ASP A 58 2.88 27.05 9.78
N ASP A 59 2.10 25.99 9.67
CA ASP A 59 2.59 24.61 9.79
C ASP A 59 3.51 24.25 8.61
N VAL A 60 3.08 24.56 7.38
CA VAL A 60 3.90 24.31 6.18
C VAL A 60 5.15 25.20 6.18
N ARG A 61 5.01 26.48 6.56
CA ARG A 61 6.10 27.46 6.62
C ARG A 61 7.17 27.06 7.62
N ALA A 62 6.78 26.47 8.76
CA ALA A 62 7.70 25.97 9.78
C ALA A 62 8.51 24.76 9.28
N LEU A 63 7.93 23.92 8.44
CA LEU A 63 8.62 22.79 7.80
C LEU A 63 9.53 23.25 6.64
N GLY A 64 9.22 24.37 6.01
CA GLY A 64 9.99 24.95 4.91
C GLY A 64 10.18 23.97 3.76
N GLY A 65 11.39 23.94 3.18
CA GLY A 65 11.70 23.06 2.04
C GLY A 65 11.53 21.56 2.32
N ALA A 66 11.49 21.14 3.59
CA ALA A 66 11.26 19.74 3.95
C ALA A 66 9.83 19.28 3.61
N TYR A 67 8.83 20.18 3.61
CA TYR A 67 7.44 19.83 3.28
C TYR A 67 7.30 19.20 1.90
N TRP A 68 7.87 19.86 0.88
CA TRP A 68 7.86 19.32 -0.48
C TRP A 68 8.69 18.04 -0.60
N GLN A 69 9.91 18.03 -0.04
CA GLN A 69 10.80 16.89 -0.14
C GLN A 69 10.24 15.62 0.52
N MET A 70 9.58 15.77 1.68
CA MET A 70 8.96 14.65 2.37
C MET A 70 7.77 14.09 1.58
N ASN A 71 6.94 14.95 0.99
CA ASN A 71 5.85 14.51 0.12
C ASN A 71 6.37 13.80 -1.14
N LEU A 72 7.36 14.39 -1.81
CA LEU A 72 7.91 13.91 -3.08
C LEU A 72 8.72 12.61 -2.94
N TYR A 73 9.54 12.49 -1.90
CA TYR A 73 10.51 11.38 -1.77
C TYR A 73 10.08 10.31 -0.77
N LEU A 74 9.21 10.61 0.19
CA LEU A 74 8.82 9.67 1.24
C LEU A 74 7.31 9.34 1.20
N GLY A 75 6.46 10.36 1.24
CA GLY A 75 5.00 10.22 1.30
C GLY A 75 4.45 9.50 0.08
N GLY A 76 4.43 10.18 -1.07
CA GLY A 76 3.93 9.62 -2.33
C GLY A 76 4.54 8.26 -2.68
N PRO A 77 5.88 8.14 -2.77
CA PRO A 77 6.53 6.86 -3.07
C PRO A 77 6.22 5.77 -2.04
N GLY A 78 6.16 6.08 -0.74
CA GLY A 78 5.80 5.13 0.30
C GLY A 78 4.40 4.56 0.12
N TYR A 79 3.42 5.41 -0.19
CA TYR A 79 2.05 4.98 -0.53
C TYR A 79 2.03 4.13 -1.82
N ALA A 80 2.66 4.61 -2.90
CA ALA A 80 2.64 3.91 -4.19
C ALA A 80 3.29 2.51 -4.09
N ILE A 81 4.50 2.44 -3.53
CA ILE A 81 5.26 1.19 -3.41
C ILE A 81 4.52 0.20 -2.50
N SER A 82 4.01 0.65 -1.36
CA SER A 82 3.31 -0.24 -0.42
C SER A 82 2.08 -0.88 -1.07
N TRP A 83 1.26 -0.11 -1.78
CA TRP A 83 0.06 -0.66 -2.44
C TRP A 83 0.37 -1.53 -3.66
N VAL A 84 1.38 -1.18 -4.46
CA VAL A 84 1.82 -2.02 -5.59
C VAL A 84 2.38 -3.35 -5.09
N ALA A 85 3.26 -3.34 -4.08
CA ALA A 85 3.79 -4.56 -3.50
C ALA A 85 2.68 -5.42 -2.87
N THR A 86 1.73 -4.79 -2.18
CA THR A 86 0.55 -5.48 -1.63
C THR A 86 -0.29 -6.14 -2.72
N ALA A 87 -0.58 -5.44 -3.82
CA ALA A 87 -1.29 -6.00 -4.96
C ALA A 87 -0.58 -7.23 -5.53
N ILE A 88 0.75 -7.17 -5.69
CA ILE A 88 1.54 -8.33 -6.14
C ILE A 88 1.42 -9.50 -5.16
N PHE A 89 1.50 -9.26 -3.84
CA PHE A 89 1.32 -10.33 -2.85
C PHE A 89 -0.10 -10.90 -2.84
N ILE A 90 -1.13 -10.07 -3.06
CA ILE A 90 -2.51 -10.54 -3.23
C ILE A 90 -2.62 -11.46 -4.46
N VAL A 91 -1.96 -11.14 -5.57
CA VAL A 91 -1.88 -12.02 -6.75
C VAL A 91 -1.17 -13.33 -6.40
N MET A 92 -0.10 -13.30 -5.60
CA MET A 92 0.59 -14.50 -5.12
C MET A 92 -0.29 -15.36 -4.19
N LEU A 93 -1.28 -14.76 -3.52
CA LEU A 93 -2.30 -15.48 -2.76
C LEU A 93 -3.44 -16.00 -3.65
N ALA A 94 -3.56 -15.55 -4.91
CA ALA A 94 -4.64 -15.96 -5.80
C ALA A 94 -4.48 -17.43 -6.24
N HIS A 95 -5.36 -18.29 -5.73
CA HIS A 95 -5.48 -19.69 -6.14
C HIS A 95 -6.88 -20.25 -5.84
N GLY A 96 -7.21 -21.39 -6.46
CA GLY A 96 -8.47 -22.09 -6.24
C GLY A 96 -9.70 -21.21 -6.45
N ARG A 97 -10.70 -21.40 -5.59
CA ARG A 97 -12.02 -20.75 -5.68
C ARG A 97 -12.00 -19.23 -5.44
N GLY A 98 -10.96 -18.70 -4.80
CA GLY A 98 -10.81 -17.26 -4.52
C GLY A 98 -10.06 -16.47 -5.58
N ARG A 99 -9.51 -17.13 -6.61
CA ARG A 99 -8.55 -16.52 -7.55
C ARG A 99 -9.06 -15.23 -8.19
N ALA A 100 -10.28 -15.23 -8.72
CA ALA A 100 -10.83 -14.05 -9.40
C ALA A 100 -10.98 -12.85 -8.46
N LEU A 101 -11.46 -13.08 -7.24
CA LEU A 101 -11.59 -12.02 -6.22
C LEU A 101 -10.24 -11.45 -5.82
N ASN A 102 -9.23 -12.31 -5.60
CA ASN A 102 -7.87 -11.82 -5.33
C ASN A 102 -7.32 -10.98 -6.48
N LEU A 103 -7.53 -11.37 -7.75
CA LEU A 103 -7.06 -10.58 -8.89
C LEU A 103 -7.76 -9.21 -8.98
N ILE A 104 -9.09 -9.17 -8.82
CA ILE A 104 -9.86 -7.91 -8.79
C ILE A 104 -9.39 -7.05 -7.61
N GLY A 105 -9.23 -7.66 -6.44
CA GLY A 105 -8.78 -6.98 -5.23
C GLY A 105 -7.38 -6.38 -5.38
N ALA A 106 -6.45 -7.10 -6.01
CA ALA A 106 -5.12 -6.61 -6.33
C ALA A 106 -5.15 -5.43 -7.31
N LEU A 107 -5.98 -5.51 -8.36
CA LEU A 107 -6.12 -4.44 -9.35
C LEU A 107 -6.67 -3.15 -8.72
N LEU A 108 -7.75 -3.26 -7.94
CA LEU A 108 -8.38 -2.12 -7.27
C LEU A 108 -7.46 -1.49 -6.23
N SER A 109 -6.82 -2.30 -5.37
CA SER A 109 -5.91 -1.79 -4.33
C SER A 109 -4.63 -1.19 -4.92
N GLY A 110 -4.04 -1.82 -5.93
CA GLY A 110 -2.86 -1.31 -6.62
C GLY A 110 -3.14 0.00 -7.36
N ALA A 111 -4.17 0.03 -8.20
CA ALA A 111 -4.53 1.22 -8.97
C ALA A 111 -5.00 2.37 -8.05
N GLY A 112 -5.85 2.07 -7.07
CA GLY A 112 -6.28 3.04 -6.07
C GLY A 112 -5.11 3.60 -5.27
N GLY A 113 -4.16 2.76 -4.86
CA GLY A 113 -2.95 3.18 -4.14
C GLY A 113 -2.03 4.09 -4.95
N ILE A 114 -1.83 3.80 -6.24
CA ILE A 114 -1.07 4.66 -7.15
C ILE A 114 -1.75 6.02 -7.31
N LEU A 115 -3.06 6.02 -7.61
CA LEU A 115 -3.81 7.26 -7.82
C LEU A 115 -3.86 8.10 -6.54
N PHE A 116 -4.02 7.46 -5.38
CA PHE A 116 -3.96 8.13 -4.07
C PHE A 116 -2.59 8.79 -3.87
N ALA A 117 -1.50 8.05 -4.08
CA ALA A 117 -0.15 8.56 -3.94
C ALA A 117 0.13 9.77 -4.86
N LEU A 118 -0.33 9.70 -6.12
CA LEU A 118 -0.23 10.82 -7.05
C LEU A 118 -1.05 12.03 -6.58
N THR A 119 -2.26 11.79 -6.07
CA THR A 119 -3.17 12.86 -5.62
C THR A 119 -2.57 13.64 -4.45
N ILE A 120 -2.15 12.95 -3.39
CA ILE A 120 -1.58 13.61 -2.19
C ILE A 120 -0.26 14.33 -2.52
N THR A 121 0.54 13.78 -3.43
CA THR A 121 1.81 14.42 -3.83
C THR A 121 1.53 15.67 -4.66
N ALA A 122 0.55 15.61 -5.57
CA ALA A 122 0.15 16.75 -6.40
C ALA A 122 -0.49 17.87 -5.56
N GLU A 123 -1.28 17.50 -4.55
CA GLU A 123 -1.88 18.43 -3.59
C GLU A 123 -0.82 19.23 -2.82
N ALA A 124 0.25 18.59 -2.36
CA ALA A 124 1.25 19.24 -1.51
C ALA A 124 2.03 20.35 -2.23
N LEU A 125 2.21 20.25 -3.55
CA LEU A 125 3.07 21.16 -4.32
C LEU A 125 2.58 22.63 -4.30
N PRO A 126 1.31 22.95 -4.60
CA PRO A 126 0.79 24.31 -4.49
C PRO A 126 0.99 24.93 -3.10
N PHE A 127 0.76 24.18 -2.02
CA PHE A 127 0.96 24.68 -0.66
C PHE A 127 2.44 24.90 -0.34
N ALA A 128 3.32 24.00 -0.79
CA ALA A 128 4.76 24.17 -0.62
C ALA A 128 5.27 25.44 -1.34
N PHE A 129 4.79 25.66 -2.57
CA PHE A 129 5.10 26.86 -3.36
C PHE A 129 4.63 28.13 -2.65
N ALA A 130 3.39 28.13 -2.16
CA ALA A 130 2.78 29.29 -1.53
C ALA A 130 3.43 29.65 -0.17
N ALA A 131 4.03 28.68 0.52
CA ALA A 131 4.72 28.88 1.79
C ALA A 131 6.20 29.25 1.66
N ASP A 132 6.76 29.27 0.45
CA ASP A 132 8.18 29.59 0.23
C ASP A 132 8.40 31.12 0.16
N PRO A 133 9.08 31.74 1.14
CA PRO A 133 9.33 33.18 1.16
C PRO A 133 10.26 33.65 0.03
N MET A 134 11.00 32.72 -0.61
CA MET A 134 11.86 33.03 -1.76
C MET A 134 11.05 33.16 -3.06
N VAL A 135 9.80 32.69 -3.04
CA VAL A 135 8.92 32.63 -4.21
C VAL A 135 7.82 33.69 -4.11
N LEU A 136 7.16 33.78 -2.95
CA LEU A 136 6.09 34.76 -2.70
C LEU A 136 6.31 35.54 -1.40
N PRO A 137 5.96 36.84 -1.36
CA PRO A 137 5.78 37.58 -0.13
C PRO A 137 4.74 36.89 0.77
N GLU A 138 4.95 36.93 2.10
CA GLU A 138 4.09 36.21 3.06
C GLU A 138 2.60 36.56 2.93
N SER A 139 2.26 37.82 2.69
CA SER A 139 0.86 38.24 2.53
C SER A 139 0.19 37.57 1.32
N GLU A 140 0.91 37.49 0.20
CA GLU A 140 0.41 36.83 -1.03
C GLU A 140 0.36 35.31 -0.85
N GLY A 141 1.34 34.73 -0.15
CA GLY A 141 1.35 33.30 0.20
C GLY A 141 0.15 32.90 1.05
N ARG A 142 -0.20 33.70 2.07
CA ARG A 142 -1.40 33.46 2.91
C ARG A 142 -2.70 33.58 2.11
N GLU A 143 -2.82 34.61 1.27
CA GLU A 143 -3.98 34.75 0.38
C GLU A 143 -4.14 33.55 -0.56
N LEU A 144 -3.03 33.05 -1.13
CA LEU A 144 -3.04 31.86 -1.97
C LEU A 144 -3.43 30.60 -1.17
N PHE A 145 -3.00 30.46 0.09
CA PHE A 145 -3.45 29.37 0.97
C PHE A 145 -4.98 29.40 1.17
N ASP A 146 -5.57 30.58 1.36
CA ASP A 146 -7.03 30.72 1.51
C ASP A 146 -7.75 30.29 0.23
N ILE A 147 -7.25 30.70 -0.94
CA ILE A 147 -7.78 30.28 -2.25
C ILE A 147 -7.66 28.77 -2.43
N LEU A 148 -6.50 28.18 -2.14
CA LEU A 148 -6.28 26.74 -2.28
C LEU A 148 -7.17 25.94 -1.33
N ASN A 149 -7.27 26.35 -0.06
CA ASN A 149 -8.17 25.73 0.92
C ASN A 149 -9.64 25.80 0.49
N ALA A 150 -10.08 26.93 -0.07
CA ALA A 150 -11.44 27.08 -0.61
C ALA A 150 -11.76 26.09 -1.74
N HIS A 151 -10.73 25.57 -2.42
CA HIS A 151 -10.85 24.62 -3.53
C HIS A 151 -10.40 23.19 -3.19
N LEU A 152 -9.97 22.90 -1.94
CA LEU A 152 -9.60 21.55 -1.51
C LEU A 152 -10.74 20.54 -1.72
N GLY A 153 -11.99 20.99 -1.67
CA GLY A 153 -13.18 20.19 -1.98
C GLY A 153 -13.11 19.50 -3.36
N LEU A 154 -12.37 20.05 -4.32
CA LEU A 154 -12.17 19.45 -5.64
C LEU A 154 -11.31 18.17 -5.61
N LEU A 155 -10.47 18.00 -4.57
CA LEU A 155 -9.66 16.80 -4.37
C LEU A 155 -10.39 15.69 -3.63
N VAL A 156 -11.48 16.02 -2.91
CA VAL A 156 -12.27 15.05 -2.14
C VAL A 156 -12.69 13.85 -2.98
N PRO A 157 -13.22 13.99 -4.22
CA PRO A 157 -13.57 12.83 -5.05
C PRO A 157 -12.37 11.93 -5.37
N ALA A 158 -11.19 12.51 -5.60
CA ALA A 158 -9.98 11.73 -5.88
C ALA A 158 -9.48 11.00 -4.63
N ILE A 159 -9.39 11.70 -3.49
CA ILE A 159 -8.94 11.14 -2.21
C ILE A 159 -9.91 10.07 -1.72
N VAL A 160 -11.20 10.41 -1.59
CA VAL A 160 -12.23 9.47 -1.10
C VAL A 160 -12.44 8.34 -2.11
N GLY A 161 -12.50 8.63 -3.41
CA GLY A 161 -12.69 7.62 -4.44
C GLY A 161 -11.56 6.59 -4.47
N THR A 162 -10.31 7.03 -4.32
CA THR A 162 -9.16 6.11 -4.24
C THR A 162 -9.13 5.33 -2.94
N GLN A 163 -9.49 5.93 -1.80
CA GLN A 163 -9.65 5.20 -0.53
C GLN A 163 -10.75 4.14 -0.59
N ILE A 164 -11.88 4.44 -1.25
CA ILE A 164 -12.96 3.47 -1.50
C ILE A 164 -12.44 2.34 -2.39
N ALA A 165 -11.74 2.66 -3.49
CA ALA A 165 -11.17 1.65 -4.39
C ALA A 165 -10.17 0.74 -3.66
N ILE A 166 -9.29 1.30 -2.83
CA ILE A 166 -8.35 0.55 -2.00
C ILE A 166 -9.11 -0.36 -1.02
N SER A 167 -10.07 0.19 -0.27
CA SER A 167 -10.82 -0.55 0.74
C SER A 167 -11.63 -1.68 0.12
N ALA A 168 -12.33 -1.42 -0.99
CA ALA A 168 -13.05 -2.43 -1.75
C ALA A 168 -12.08 -3.49 -2.30
N GLY A 169 -10.91 -3.09 -2.80
CA GLY A 169 -9.87 -3.99 -3.27
C GLY A 169 -9.36 -4.94 -2.19
N VAL A 170 -9.01 -4.40 -1.02
CA VAL A 170 -8.55 -5.18 0.14
C VAL A 170 -9.66 -6.09 0.65
N LEU A 171 -10.90 -5.60 0.78
CA LEU A 171 -12.05 -6.41 1.19
C LEU A 171 -12.28 -7.59 0.24
N THR A 172 -12.28 -7.33 -1.07
CA THR A 172 -12.43 -8.35 -2.11
C THR A 172 -11.32 -9.39 -2.03
N ALA A 173 -10.08 -8.94 -1.83
CA ALA A 173 -8.93 -9.82 -1.65
C ALA A 173 -9.06 -10.69 -0.40
N LEU A 174 -9.46 -10.13 0.74
CA LEU A 174 -9.63 -10.88 1.99
C LEU A 174 -10.74 -11.94 1.88
N ILE A 175 -11.86 -11.63 1.23
CA ILE A 175 -12.90 -12.63 0.92
C ILE A 175 -12.31 -13.73 0.03
N GLY A 176 -11.55 -13.36 -1.00
CA GLY A 176 -10.83 -14.31 -1.84
C GLY A 176 -9.88 -15.21 -1.04
N THR A 177 -9.14 -14.67 -0.06
CA THR A 177 -8.27 -15.44 0.84
C THR A 177 -9.05 -16.40 1.74
N LEU A 178 -10.25 -16.02 2.21
CA LEU A 178 -11.13 -16.92 2.97
C LEU A 178 -11.60 -18.11 2.13
N LEU A 179 -12.05 -17.84 0.90
CA LEU A 179 -12.55 -18.88 -0.01
C LEU A 179 -11.45 -19.84 -0.47
N SER A 180 -10.24 -19.32 -0.68
CA SER A 180 -9.06 -20.11 -1.06
C SER A 180 -8.34 -20.75 0.12
N LYS A 181 -8.62 -20.32 1.36
CA LYS A 181 -7.87 -20.67 2.58
C LYS A 181 -6.38 -20.30 2.47
N ALA A 182 -6.07 -19.23 1.74
CA ALA A 182 -4.70 -18.73 1.54
C ALA A 182 -4.07 -18.14 2.82
N MET A 183 -4.91 -17.74 3.76
CA MET A 183 -4.54 -17.16 5.06
C MET A 183 -5.35 -17.84 6.19
N PRO A 184 -4.87 -17.76 7.45
CA PRO A 184 -5.66 -18.18 8.60
C PRO A 184 -7.01 -17.46 8.63
N ARG A 185 -8.10 -18.22 8.80
CA ARG A 185 -9.47 -17.67 8.71
C ARG A 185 -9.70 -16.51 9.67
N TRP A 186 -9.20 -16.62 10.90
CA TRP A 186 -9.35 -15.58 11.91
C TRP A 186 -8.74 -14.25 11.47
N LEU A 187 -7.62 -14.29 10.75
CA LEU A 187 -6.92 -13.10 10.28
C LEU A 187 -7.69 -12.44 9.13
N SER A 188 -8.18 -13.22 8.17
CA SER A 188 -9.01 -12.67 7.10
C SER A 188 -10.34 -12.10 7.63
N ILE A 189 -10.98 -12.76 8.60
CA ILE A 189 -12.19 -12.24 9.26
C ILE A 189 -11.87 -10.93 10.00
N ALA A 190 -10.80 -10.89 10.80
CA ALA A 190 -10.39 -9.67 11.50
C ALA A 190 -10.10 -8.52 10.53
N GLY A 191 -9.42 -8.79 9.41
CA GLY A 191 -9.19 -7.80 8.36
C GLY A 191 -10.48 -7.31 7.70
N ILE A 192 -11.45 -8.19 7.44
CA ILE A 192 -12.76 -7.82 6.89
C ILE A 192 -13.51 -6.91 7.86
N VAL A 193 -13.58 -7.30 9.13
CA VAL A 193 -14.22 -6.49 10.19
C VAL A 193 -13.54 -5.12 10.27
N TYR A 194 -12.19 -5.09 10.28
CA TYR A 194 -11.44 -3.84 10.27
C TYR A 194 -11.82 -2.94 9.08
N VAL A 195 -11.82 -3.46 7.84
CA VAL A 195 -12.15 -2.65 6.65
C VAL A 195 -13.59 -2.13 6.72
N ILE A 196 -14.55 -2.97 7.15
CA ILE A 196 -15.95 -2.56 7.30
C ILE A 196 -16.06 -1.45 8.36
N MET A 197 -15.43 -1.62 9.51
CA MET A 197 -15.44 -0.61 10.58
C MET A 197 -14.76 0.69 10.14
N PHE A 198 -13.64 0.60 9.42
CA PHE A 198 -12.93 1.77 8.89
C PHE A 198 -13.79 2.58 7.93
N VAL A 199 -14.58 1.92 7.08
CA VAL A 199 -15.49 2.59 6.13
C VAL A 199 -16.77 3.08 6.81
N ALA A 200 -17.28 2.35 7.81
CA ALA A 200 -18.55 2.67 8.48
C ALA A 200 -18.42 3.75 9.55
N LEU A 201 -17.23 3.95 10.12
CA LEU A 201 -17.01 4.96 11.17
C LEU A 201 -16.62 6.30 10.54
N PRO A 202 -17.30 7.40 10.91
CA PRO A 202 -16.87 8.73 10.50
C PRO A 202 -15.48 9.03 11.04
N ALA A 203 -14.54 9.41 10.15
CA ALA A 203 -13.20 9.79 10.56
C ALA A 203 -13.22 10.96 11.57
N GLU A 204 -14.17 11.88 11.41
CA GLU A 204 -14.36 13.08 12.22
C GLU A 204 -14.69 12.79 13.69
N THR A 205 -15.30 11.63 13.99
CA THR A 205 -15.71 11.28 15.37
C THR A 205 -14.66 10.48 16.13
N SER A 206 -13.57 10.09 15.46
CA SER A 206 -12.62 9.09 15.98
C SER A 206 -11.55 9.69 16.92
N GLY A 207 -11.29 10.99 16.87
CA GLY A 207 -10.18 11.60 17.61
C GLY A 207 -8.79 11.10 17.17
N PRO A 208 -7.71 11.79 17.56
CA PRO A 208 -6.36 11.53 17.02
C PRO A 208 -5.81 10.15 17.42
N VAL A 209 -6.11 9.68 18.65
CA VAL A 209 -5.64 8.38 19.14
C VAL A 209 -6.27 7.22 18.36
N ALA A 210 -7.58 7.26 18.11
CA ALA A 210 -8.22 6.16 17.37
C ALA A 210 -7.80 6.18 15.89
N ALA A 211 -7.59 7.36 15.29
CA ALA A 211 -7.05 7.48 13.94
C ALA A 211 -5.65 6.84 13.83
N ALA A 212 -4.76 7.12 14.79
CA ALA A 212 -3.44 6.49 14.85
C ALA A 212 -3.52 4.97 15.01
N ILE A 213 -4.39 4.46 15.88
CA ILE A 213 -4.61 3.02 16.06
C ILE A 213 -5.14 2.40 14.77
N ALA A 214 -6.16 3.00 14.15
CA ALA A 214 -6.75 2.52 12.90
C ALA A 214 -5.69 2.47 11.77
N TYR A 215 -4.81 3.46 11.71
CA TYR A 215 -3.71 3.49 10.76
C TYR A 215 -2.68 2.37 11.02
N LEU A 216 -2.27 2.16 12.27
CA LEU A 216 -1.34 1.08 12.62
C LEU A 216 -1.92 -0.31 12.38
N LEU A 217 -3.23 -0.48 12.59
CA LEU A 217 -3.95 -1.70 12.21
C LEU A 217 -3.94 -1.90 10.70
N GLN A 218 -4.12 -0.83 9.91
CA GLN A 218 -3.99 -0.88 8.44
C GLN A 218 -2.61 -1.39 8.02
N VAL A 219 -1.56 -0.78 8.57
CA VAL A 219 -0.15 -1.12 8.27
C VAL A 219 0.13 -2.58 8.63
N THR A 220 -0.36 -3.02 9.79
CA THR A 220 -0.22 -4.41 10.26
C THR A 220 -0.93 -5.39 9.34
N LEU A 221 -2.16 -5.08 8.91
CA LEU A 221 -2.93 -5.91 7.97
C LEU A 221 -2.19 -6.05 6.63
N VAL A 222 -1.66 -4.93 6.10
CA VAL A 222 -0.91 -4.92 4.84
C VAL A 222 0.38 -5.74 4.96
N ALA A 223 1.13 -5.59 6.06
CA ALA A 223 2.31 -6.39 6.34
C ALA A 223 1.97 -7.89 6.44
N ALA A 224 0.83 -8.23 7.07
CA ALA A 224 0.37 -9.60 7.17
C ALA A 224 0.03 -10.19 5.80
N ILE A 225 -0.67 -9.46 4.92
CA ILE A 225 -0.93 -9.87 3.54
C ILE A 225 0.40 -10.14 2.81
N GLY A 226 1.39 -9.25 2.94
CA GLY A 226 2.72 -9.43 2.39
C GLY A 226 3.42 -10.70 2.91
N TRP A 227 3.35 -10.95 4.21
CA TRP A 227 3.96 -12.12 4.84
C TRP A 227 3.36 -13.44 4.33
N PHE A 228 2.03 -13.53 4.26
CA PHE A 228 1.38 -14.71 3.71
C PHE A 228 1.61 -14.87 2.21
N GLY A 229 1.65 -13.77 1.45
CA GLY A 229 2.01 -13.77 0.04
C GLY A 229 3.43 -14.30 -0.20
N LEU A 230 4.40 -13.84 0.59
CA LEU A 230 5.78 -14.33 0.58
C LEU A 230 5.82 -15.85 0.85
N ARG A 231 5.15 -16.32 1.91
CA ARG A 231 5.10 -17.75 2.23
C ARG A 231 4.47 -18.58 1.11
N ALA A 232 3.38 -18.10 0.51
CA ALA A 232 2.72 -18.77 -0.60
C ALA A 232 3.63 -18.85 -1.83
N ALA A 233 4.35 -17.78 -2.16
CA ALA A 233 5.26 -17.74 -3.30
C ALA A 233 6.47 -18.66 -3.13
N LEU A 234 6.99 -18.80 -1.90
CA LEU A 234 8.11 -19.68 -1.58
C LEU A 234 7.70 -21.15 -1.42
N GLY A 235 6.45 -21.43 -1.04
CA GLY A 235 5.92 -22.77 -0.79
C GLY A 235 5.37 -23.51 -2.02
N ARG A 236 5.06 -22.81 -3.12
CA ARG A 236 4.69 -23.42 -4.41
C ARG A 236 5.94 -24.01 -5.07
N ARG A 237 6.28 -25.26 -4.71
CA ARG A 237 7.23 -26.14 -5.42
C ARG A 237 6.47 -27.23 -6.15
#